data_AF-A0A2W5ZGG1-F1
#
_entry.id   AF-A0A2W5ZGG1-F1
#
_cell.length_a   1.000
_cell.length_b   1.000
_cell.length_c   1.000
_cell.angle_alpha   90.00
_cell.angle_beta   90.00
_cell.angle_gamma   90.00
#
_symmetry.space_group_name_H-M   'P 1'
#
loop_
_entity.id
_entity.type
_entity.pdbx_description
1 polymer ?
#
loop_
_entity_poly.entity_id
_entity_poly.type
_entity_poly.pdbx_seq_one_letter_code
_entity_poly.pdbx_strand_id
1 'polypeptide(L)' 'MTDFSPREIVSELDRFIVGQKDAKRAVAVALRNRWRRLRLEGAMRDEVLPK' A
#
# COMPACT_ATOMS: atom_id res chain seq x y z
N MET A 1 4.38 1.15 12.76
CA MET A 1 4.07 1.78 11.45
C MET A 1 2.66 2.32 11.54
N THR A 2 2.53 3.64 11.53
CA THR A 2 1.24 4.35 11.52
C THR A 2 0.36 3.82 10.40
N ASP A 3 -0.93 3.71 10.69
CA ASP A 3 -1.91 2.94 9.92
C ASP A 3 -2.38 3.70 8.66
N PHE A 4 -1.44 4.13 7.82
CA PHE A 4 -1.74 4.96 6.66
C PHE A 4 -2.61 4.23 5.63
N SER A 5 -3.62 4.93 5.15
CA SER A 5 -4.37 4.59 3.95
C SER A 5 -3.52 4.81 2.70
N PRO A 6 -3.84 4.13 1.58
CA PRO A 6 -3.12 4.36 0.32
C PRO A 6 -3.10 5.82 -0.13
N ARG A 7 -4.15 6.60 0.17
CA ARG A 7 -4.21 8.03 -0.17
C ARG A 7 -3.22 8.87 0.63
N GLU A 8 -3.07 8.59 1.92
CA GLU A 8 -2.10 9.28 2.77
C GLU A 8 -0.66 8.95 2.35
N ILE A 9 -0.39 7.70 1.97
CA ILE A 9 0.93 7.31 1.42
C ILE A 9 1.23 8.10 0.14
N VAL A 10 0.28 8.21 -0.79
CA VAL A 10 0.47 9.00 -2.02
C VAL A 10 0.70 10.47 -1.68
N SER A 11 -0.06 11.03 -0.74
CA SER A 11 0.09 12.43 -0.31
C SER A 11 1.48 12.70 0.29
N GLU A 12 2.04 11.76 1.04
CA GLU A 12 3.41 11.89 1.55
C GLU A 12 4.44 11.76 0.43
N LEU A 13 4.24 10.86 -0.54
CA LEU A 13 5.13 10.75 -1.70
C LEU A 13 5.09 11.98 -2.62
N ASP A 14 3.96 12.68 -2.70
CA ASP A 14 3.81 13.95 -3.44
C ASP A 14 4.66 15.09 -2.89
N ARG A 15 5.06 15.03 -1.61
CA ARG A 15 5.94 16.04 -1.00
C ARG A 15 7.39 15.95 -1.46
N PHE A 16 7.82 14.79 -1.93
CA PHE A 16 9.23 14.50 -2.26
C PHE A 16 9.46 14.12 -3.73
N ILE A 17 8.43 13.63 -4.41
CA ILE A 17 8.51 13.14 -5.78
C ILE A 17 7.53 13.95 -6.62
N VAL A 18 7.95 14.50 -7.75
CA VAL A 18 7.05 15.23 -8.65
C VAL A 18 6.53 14.29 -9.75
N GLY A 19 5.21 14.32 -10.01
CA GLY A 19 4.60 13.49 -11.06
C GLY A 19 4.41 12.02 -10.67
N GLN A 20 4.48 11.10 -11.65
CA GLN A 20 4.44 9.64 -11.45
C GLN A 20 3.21 9.11 -10.67
N LYS A 21 2.02 9.66 -10.95
CA LYS A 21 0.77 9.35 -10.22
C LYS A 21 0.47 7.85 -10.14
N ASP A 22 0.60 7.14 -11.25
CA ASP A 22 0.27 5.71 -11.31
C ASP A 22 1.27 4.86 -10.51
N ALA A 23 2.56 5.20 -10.58
CA ALA A 23 3.59 4.52 -9.81
C ALA A 23 3.39 4.72 -8.30
N LYS A 24 3.11 5.95 -7.86
CA LYS A 24 2.83 6.23 -6.43
C LYS A 24 1.62 5.46 -5.93
N ARG A 25 0.55 5.40 -6.73
CA ARG A 25 -0.65 4.62 -6.41
C ARG A 25 -0.33 3.13 -6.31
N ALA A 26 0.43 2.58 -7.25
CA ALA A 26 0.82 1.18 -7.25
C ALA A 26 1.63 0.81 -5.98
N VAL A 27 2.62 1.64 -5.64
CA VAL A 27 3.46 1.43 -4.44
C VAL A 27 2.63 1.55 -3.14
N ALA A 28 1.74 2.54 -3.05
CA ALA A 28 0.87 2.72 -1.90
C ALA A 28 -0.09 1.54 -1.68
N VAL A 29 -0.67 1.00 -2.75
CA VAL A 29 -1.53 -0.20 -2.70
C VAL A 29 -0.71 -1.42 -2.30
N ALA A 30 0.48 -1.62 -2.87
CA ALA A 30 1.36 -2.74 -2.52
C ALA A 30 1.76 -2.73 -1.04
N LEU A 31 2.13 -1.56 -0.50
CA LEU A 31 2.43 -1.39 0.92
C LEU A 31 1.23 -1.72 1.81
N ARG A 32 0.03 -1.25 1.44
CA ARG A 32 -1.20 -1.55 2.20
C ARG A 32 -1.56 -3.03 2.14
N ASN A 33 -1.41 -3.69 1.00
CA ASN A 33 -1.65 -5.12 0.85
C ASN A 33 -0.67 -5.94 1.70
N ARG A 34 0.61 -5.56 1.74
CA ARG A 34 1.60 -6.20 2.63
C ARG A 34 1.20 -6.05 4.11
N TRP A 35 0.78 -4.86 4.51
CA TRP A 35 0.32 -4.61 5.88
C TRP A 35 -0.94 -5.42 6.23
N ARG A 36 -1.91 -5.50 5.32
CA ARG A 36 -3.11 -6.34 5.48
C ARG A 36 -2.74 -7.80 5.66
N ARG A 37 -1.85 -8.33 4.81
CA ARG A 37 -1.36 -9.71 4.88
C ARG A 37 -0.71 -10.04 6.23
N LEU A 38 0.05 -9.11 6.81
CA LEU A 38 0.66 -9.31 8.12
C LEU A 38 -0.37 -9.46 9.25
N ARG A 39 -1.53 -8.80 9.13
CA ARG A 39 -2.64 -8.87 10.10
C ARG A 39 -3.65 -9.99 9.86
N LEU A 40 -3.61 -10.64 8.70
CA LEU A 40 -4.44 -11.81 8.42
C LEU A 40 -3.78 -13.06 9.03
N GLU A 41 -4.58 -13.92 9.65
CA GLU A 41 -4.16 -15.22 10.19
C GLU A 41 -4.76 -16.35 9.33
N GLY A 42 -4.06 -17.49 9.26
CA GLY A 42 -4.54 -18.69 8.56
C GLY A 42 -4.63 -18.56 7.02
N ALA A 43 -5.50 -19.39 6.42
CA ALA A 43 -5.63 -19.58 4.97
C ALA A 43 -6.02 -18.31 4.18
N MET A 44 -6.54 -17.28 4.85
CA MET A 44 -6.91 -15.99 4.22
C MET A 44 -5.70 -15.16 3.79
N ARG A 45 -4.47 -15.49 4.23
CA ARG A 45 -3.24 -14.79 3.81
C ARG A 45 -2.92 -14.97 2.33
N ASP A 46 -3.28 -16.11 1.74
CA ASP A 46 -2.91 -16.47 0.37
C ASP A 46 -3.83 -15.82 -0.67
N GLU A 47 -5.04 -15.39 -0.29
CA GLU A 47 -5.97 -14.69 -1.18
C GLU A 47 -5.64 -13.21 -1.39
N VAL A 48 -4.76 -12.63 -0.56
CA VAL A 48 -4.32 -11.23 -0.65
C VAL A 48 -3.01 -11.12 -1.43
N LEU A 49 -2.96 -11.76 -2.60
CA LEU A 49 -1.90 -11.55 -3.59
C LEU A 49 -2.25 -10.33 -4.46
N PRO A 50 -1.30 -9.41 -4.71
CA PRO A 50 -1.51 -8.36 -5.69
C PRO A 50 -1.60 -9.00 -7.08
N LYS A 51 -2.71 -8.82 -7.78
CA LYS A 51 -2.79 -9.03 -9.23
C LYS A 51 -2.21 -7.82 -9.96
#